data_AF-A0AAY5KNW8-F1
#
_entry.id   AF-A0AAY5KNW8-F1
#
_cell.length_a   1.000
_cell.length_b   1.000
_cell.length_c   1.000
_cell.angle_alpha   90.00
_cell.angle_beta   90.00
_cell.angle_gamma   90.00
#
_symmetry.space_group_name_H-M   'P 1'
#
loop_
_entity.id
_entity.type
_entity.pdbx_description
1 polymer ?
#
loop_
_entity_poly.entity_id
_entity_poly.type
_entity_poly.pdbx_seq_one_letter_code
_entity_poly.pdbx_strand_id
1 'polypeptide(L)'
;MGRSKQRAVVRFPWPSHPWSQTAPSPKTRQLVICFHHSEGGAGVWLADHVTPTWVVHRLRSPENSMRALSGLVFLAVCVMVVLMYQAVNQELTLRSLKANAAKTSSEVKQKENDIVQIKMKIQQMNLELVSINQKRDELTQKKDKSAKATTETYNSLQTCNAEKTEAEKKKSDASAALQKVKDDEGAAKRKAEQEIEELKKQILERDKALCVFVDQTIDEGRKLCGIAVAPK
;
A
#
# COMPACT_ATOMS: atom_id res chain seq x y z
N MET A 1 37.40 8.72 -53.03
CA MET A 1 36.74 9.36 -51.88
C MET A 1 35.23 9.42 -52.12
N GLY A 2 34.50 8.37 -51.76
CA GLY A 2 33.04 8.32 -51.88
C GLY A 2 32.39 8.82 -50.61
N ARG A 3 31.52 9.84 -50.69
CA ARG A 3 30.71 10.31 -49.54
C ARG A 3 29.41 9.52 -49.48
N SER A 4 29.32 8.57 -48.57
CA SER A 4 28.06 7.94 -48.18
C SER A 4 27.22 8.94 -47.37
N LYS A 5 26.10 9.42 -47.93
CA LYS A 5 25.06 10.08 -47.14
C LYS A 5 24.22 8.99 -46.46
N GLN A 6 24.51 8.70 -45.19
CA GLN A 6 23.58 7.94 -44.36
C GLN A 6 22.39 8.84 -44.03
N ARG A 7 21.20 8.44 -44.49
CA ARG A 7 19.93 9.08 -44.12
C ARG A 7 19.35 8.24 -42.98
N ALA A 8 19.44 8.74 -41.76
CA ALA A 8 18.84 8.08 -40.60
C ALA A 8 17.31 8.12 -40.74
N VAL A 9 16.69 6.94 -40.88
CA VAL A 9 15.24 6.77 -40.81
C VAL A 9 14.92 6.48 -39.35
N VAL A 10 14.47 7.50 -38.62
CA VAL A 10 13.92 7.31 -37.28
C VAL A 10 12.49 6.80 -37.44
N ARG A 11 12.27 5.51 -37.16
CA ARG A 11 10.93 4.92 -37.03
C ARG A 11 10.46 5.08 -35.59
N PHE A 12 9.47 5.93 -35.37
CA PHE A 12 8.65 5.90 -34.17
C PHE A 12 7.50 4.90 -34.38
N PRO A 13 7.24 3.96 -33.45
CA PRO A 13 6.10 3.07 -33.54
C PRO A 13 4.86 3.79 -32.99
N TRP A 14 3.99 4.26 -33.87
CA TRP A 14 2.63 4.67 -33.49
C TRP A 14 1.67 3.48 -33.58
N PRO A 15 0.64 3.39 -32.72
CA PRO A 15 -0.27 2.25 -32.67
C PRO A 15 -1.18 2.25 -33.90
N SER A 16 -1.28 1.12 -34.57
CA SER A 16 -2.12 0.92 -35.76
C SER A 16 -3.60 0.96 -35.39
N HIS A 17 -4.30 2.02 -35.80
CA HIS A 17 -5.77 2.08 -35.79
C HIS A 17 -6.36 1.24 -36.94
N PRO A 18 -7.49 0.54 -36.73
CA PRO A 18 -8.03 -0.47 -37.65
C PRO A 18 -8.64 0.06 -38.96
N TRP A 19 -8.48 1.35 -39.29
CA TRP A 19 -9.14 1.98 -40.45
C TRP A 19 -8.17 2.14 -41.64
N SER A 20 -6.88 1.78 -41.46
CA SER A 20 -5.84 1.94 -42.48
C SER A 20 -5.69 0.74 -43.43
N GLN A 21 -6.63 -0.22 -43.42
CA GLN A 21 -6.52 -1.49 -44.17
C GLN A 21 -7.52 -1.66 -45.33
N THR A 22 -8.00 -0.57 -45.91
CA THR A 22 -8.70 -0.62 -47.20
C THR A 22 -7.93 0.17 -48.25
N ALA A 23 -6.78 -0.36 -48.66
CA ALA A 23 -6.18 -0.02 -49.94
C ALA A 23 -6.87 -0.89 -51.01
N PRO A 24 -7.58 -0.32 -52.00
CA PRO A 24 -8.06 -1.09 -53.13
C PRO A 24 -6.86 -1.57 -53.96
N SER A 25 -6.85 -2.86 -54.31
CA SER A 25 -5.85 -3.47 -55.20
C SER A 25 -5.75 -2.72 -56.53
N PRO A 26 -4.55 -2.47 -57.09
CA PRO A 26 -4.43 -1.82 -58.38
C PRO A 26 -4.59 -2.88 -59.49
N LYS A 27 -5.83 -3.16 -59.86
CA LYS A 27 -6.15 -3.77 -61.16
C LYS A 27 -7.16 -2.90 -61.89
N THR A 28 -6.77 -1.64 -62.07
CA THR A 28 -7.31 -0.79 -63.12
C THR A 28 -6.09 -0.22 -63.81
N ARG A 29 -5.92 -0.49 -65.10
CA ARG A 29 -4.88 0.12 -65.93
C ARG A 29 -5.10 1.63 -65.85
N GLN A 30 -4.37 2.29 -64.96
CA GLN A 30 -4.31 3.74 -64.90
C GLN A 30 -3.49 4.14 -66.13
N LEU A 31 -4.17 4.68 -67.15
CA LEU A 31 -3.49 5.42 -68.20
C LEU A 31 -3.00 6.71 -67.53
N VAL A 32 -1.76 6.68 -67.02
CA VAL A 32 -1.09 7.86 -66.47
C VAL A 32 -0.76 8.75 -67.66
N ILE A 33 -1.61 9.74 -67.92
CA ILE A 33 -1.32 10.81 -68.87
C ILE A 33 -0.44 11.81 -68.13
N CYS A 34 0.85 11.79 -68.41
CA CYS A 34 1.78 12.82 -67.94
C CYS A 34 1.51 14.11 -68.71
N PHE A 35 1.04 15.15 -68.04
CA PHE A 35 0.95 16.50 -68.60
C PHE A 35 2.28 17.22 -68.39
N HIS A 36 2.97 17.54 -69.49
CA HIS A 36 4.06 18.50 -69.48
C HIS A 36 3.47 19.91 -69.64
N HIS A 37 3.82 20.81 -68.72
CA HIS A 37 3.47 22.22 -68.80
C HIS A 37 4.49 22.92 -69.71
N SER A 38 4.04 23.44 -70.85
CA SER A 38 4.84 24.33 -71.70
C SER A 38 4.29 25.75 -71.53
N GLU A 39 5.16 26.68 -71.15
CA GLU A 39 4.82 28.09 -70.94
C GLU A 39 4.47 28.75 -72.27
N GLY A 40 3.18 28.73 -72.61
CA GLY A 40 2.65 29.35 -73.82
C GLY A 40 1.24 28.84 -74.04
N GLY A 41 0.26 29.53 -73.47
CA GLY A 41 -1.14 29.11 -73.50
C GLY A 41 -1.68 28.91 -74.92
N ALA A 42 -1.79 27.66 -75.35
CA ALA A 42 -2.69 27.21 -76.40
C ALA A 42 -2.75 25.67 -76.41
N GLY A 43 -3.88 25.11 -75.94
CA GLY A 43 -4.38 23.78 -76.32
C GLY A 43 -3.55 22.56 -75.92
N VAL A 44 -4.19 21.63 -75.22
CA VAL A 44 -3.71 20.24 -75.12
C VAL A 44 -3.91 19.59 -76.50
N TRP A 45 -2.83 19.35 -77.23
CA TRP A 45 -2.89 18.57 -78.47
C TRP A 45 -2.34 17.16 -78.20
N LEU A 46 -3.12 16.15 -78.57
CA LEU A 46 -2.59 14.81 -78.82
C LEU A 46 -1.66 14.93 -80.04
N ALA A 47 -0.36 14.78 -79.83
CA ALA A 47 0.57 14.52 -80.91
C ALA A 47 0.30 13.10 -81.42
N ASP A 48 -0.47 12.97 -82.50
CA ASP A 48 -0.43 11.78 -83.32
C ASP A 48 -0.37 12.18 -84.79
N HIS A 49 0.72 11.76 -85.43
CA HIS A 49 0.95 11.95 -86.85
C HIS A 49 0.05 10.99 -87.61
N VAL A 50 -0.59 11.48 -88.68
CA VAL A 50 -1.40 10.72 -89.64
C VAL A 50 -2.80 10.34 -89.14
N THR A 51 -3.74 11.30 -89.17
CA THR A 51 -5.15 10.94 -89.36
C THR A 51 -5.32 10.42 -90.80
N PRO A 52 -5.65 9.14 -91.03
CA PRO A 52 -5.76 8.62 -92.37
C PRO A 52 -6.97 9.22 -93.09
N THR A 53 -6.77 9.60 -94.35
CA THR A 53 -7.71 10.41 -95.17
C THR A 53 -9.10 9.78 -95.35
N TRP A 54 -9.25 8.47 -95.12
CA TRP A 54 -10.54 7.79 -95.14
C TRP A 54 -11.48 8.18 -93.98
N VAL A 55 -10.94 8.66 -92.85
CA VAL A 55 -11.75 9.17 -91.72
C VAL A 55 -12.38 10.52 -92.09
N VAL A 56 -11.60 11.40 -92.75
CA VAL A 56 -12.07 12.70 -93.24
C VAL A 56 -13.08 12.52 -94.38
N HIS A 57 -12.89 11.53 -95.25
CA HIS A 57 -13.79 11.28 -96.39
C HIS A 57 -15.12 10.63 -95.98
N ARG A 58 -15.16 9.86 -94.87
CA ARG A 58 -16.41 9.26 -94.36
C ARG A 58 -17.24 10.22 -93.51
N LEU A 59 -16.63 11.28 -92.97
CA LEU A 59 -17.34 12.37 -92.28
C LEU A 59 -18.00 13.38 -93.23
N ARG A 60 -17.64 13.35 -94.53
CA ARG A 60 -18.17 14.25 -95.57
C ARG A 60 -19.18 13.54 -96.49
N SER A 61 -20.07 12.73 -95.93
CA SER A 61 -21.23 12.19 -96.65
C SER A 61 -22.50 12.90 -96.16
N PRO A 62 -23.20 13.69 -97.00
CA PRO A 62 -24.24 14.62 -96.55
C PRO A 62 -25.56 13.97 -96.11
N GLU A 63 -25.81 12.68 -96.38
CA GLU A 63 -27.10 12.04 -96.07
C GLU A 63 -27.22 11.49 -94.63
N ASN A 64 -26.11 11.36 -93.91
CA ASN A 64 -26.09 10.86 -92.52
C ASN A 64 -25.69 11.94 -91.48
N SER A 65 -25.30 13.13 -91.95
CA SER A 65 -24.77 14.20 -91.10
C SER A 65 -25.81 14.76 -90.13
N MET A 66 -27.07 14.97 -90.55
CA MET A 66 -28.11 15.50 -89.65
C MET A 66 -28.49 14.52 -88.53
N ARG A 67 -28.50 13.21 -88.81
CA ARG A 67 -28.75 12.17 -87.79
C ARG A 67 -27.56 12.01 -86.84
N ALA A 68 -26.34 12.10 -87.35
CA ALA A 68 -25.12 12.07 -86.54
C ALA A 68 -25.00 13.32 -85.63
N LEU A 69 -25.34 14.50 -86.14
CA LEU A 69 -25.39 15.74 -85.35
C LEU A 69 -26.45 15.66 -84.24
N SER A 70 -27.65 15.15 -84.54
CA SER A 70 -28.68 14.94 -83.52
C SER A 70 -28.24 13.94 -82.45
N GLY A 71 -27.56 12.84 -82.84
CA GLY A 71 -27.02 11.87 -81.89
C GLY A 71 -25.92 12.46 -81.01
N LEU A 72 -25.05 13.32 -81.57
CA LEU A 72 -23.96 13.95 -80.84
C LEU A 72 -24.47 15.00 -79.82
N VAL A 73 -25.50 15.77 -80.18
CA VAL A 73 -26.19 16.69 -79.25
C VAL A 73 -26.86 15.91 -78.12
N PHE A 74 -27.55 14.80 -78.42
CA PHE A 74 -28.18 13.97 -77.40
C PHE A 74 -27.14 13.35 -76.44
N LEU A 75 -26.03 12.85 -76.95
CA LEU A 75 -24.93 12.33 -76.14
C LEU A 75 -24.31 13.42 -75.26
N ALA A 76 -24.13 14.64 -75.78
CA ALA A 76 -23.63 15.77 -75.01
C ALA A 76 -24.57 16.13 -73.84
N VAL A 77 -25.88 16.14 -74.07
CA VAL A 77 -26.88 16.37 -73.01
C VAL A 77 -26.85 15.24 -71.97
N CYS A 78 -26.79 13.99 -72.39
CA CYS A 78 -26.70 12.84 -71.48
C CYS A 78 -25.44 12.91 -70.59
N VAL A 79 -24.29 13.29 -71.15
CA VAL A 79 -23.06 13.48 -70.37
C VAL A 79 -23.24 14.60 -69.34
N MET A 80 -23.83 15.73 -69.70
CA MET A 80 -24.11 16.82 -68.77
C MET A 80 -25.01 16.38 -67.61
N VAL A 81 -26.07 15.61 -67.88
CA VAL A 81 -26.97 15.08 -66.83
C VAL A 81 -26.24 14.14 -65.89
N VAL A 82 -25.38 13.24 -66.41
CA VAL A 82 -24.58 12.33 -65.59
C VAL A 82 -23.59 13.11 -64.71
N LEU A 83 -22.94 14.15 -65.23
CA LEU A 83 -22.04 15.01 -64.45
C LEU A 83 -22.79 15.76 -63.34
N MET A 84 -23.98 16.27 -63.62
CA MET A 84 -24.83 16.91 -62.60
C MET A 84 -25.24 15.92 -61.51
N TYR A 85 -25.62 14.68 -61.88
CA TYR A 85 -25.96 13.64 -60.91
C TYR A 85 -24.77 13.24 -60.04
N GLN A 86 -23.57 13.11 -60.63
CA GLN A 86 -22.34 12.85 -59.89
C GLN A 86 -22.01 13.98 -58.93
N ALA A 87 -22.14 15.24 -59.35
CA ALA A 87 -21.92 16.42 -58.51
C ALA A 87 -22.91 16.47 -57.33
N VAL A 88 -24.19 16.20 -57.55
CA VAL A 88 -25.21 16.17 -56.48
C VAL A 88 -24.91 15.05 -55.48
N ASN A 89 -24.54 13.86 -55.94
CA ASN A 89 -24.17 12.76 -55.03
C ASN A 89 -22.89 13.04 -54.24
N GLN A 90 -21.90 13.71 -54.85
CA GLN A 90 -20.71 14.17 -54.14
C GLN A 90 -21.06 15.20 -53.07
N GLU A 91 -22.00 16.10 -53.35
CA GLU A 91 -22.41 17.11 -52.39
C GLU A 91 -23.23 16.50 -51.22
N LEU A 92 -24.13 15.56 -51.50
CA LEU A 92 -24.88 14.84 -50.47
C LEU A 92 -23.96 14.00 -49.56
N THR A 93 -22.99 13.32 -50.14
CA THR A 93 -21.98 12.56 -49.37
C THR A 93 -21.06 13.47 -48.57
N LEU A 94 -20.68 14.63 -49.10
CA LEU A 94 -19.91 15.64 -48.37
C LEU A 94 -20.72 16.19 -47.18
N ARG A 95 -22.01 16.49 -47.37
CA ARG A 95 -22.89 16.98 -46.29
C ARG A 95 -23.11 15.93 -45.21
N SER A 96 -23.30 14.66 -45.57
CA SER A 96 -23.46 13.58 -44.60
C SER A 96 -22.18 13.32 -43.82
N LEU A 97 -21.01 13.34 -44.48
CA LEU A 97 -19.70 13.24 -43.83
C LEU A 97 -19.44 14.41 -42.90
N LYS A 98 -19.79 15.64 -43.29
CA LYS A 98 -19.65 16.84 -42.45
C LYS A 98 -20.57 16.78 -41.22
N ALA A 99 -21.81 16.34 -41.39
CA ALA A 99 -22.74 16.14 -40.28
C ALA A 99 -22.26 15.04 -39.33
N ASN A 100 -21.77 13.93 -39.87
CA ASN A 100 -21.19 12.84 -39.09
C ASN A 100 -19.92 13.27 -38.37
N ALA A 101 -19.03 14.04 -39.01
CA ALA A 101 -17.81 14.57 -38.39
C ALA A 101 -18.11 15.55 -37.25
N ALA A 102 -19.14 16.40 -37.39
CA ALA A 102 -19.57 17.29 -36.32
C ALA A 102 -20.15 16.49 -35.14
N LYS A 103 -20.98 15.48 -35.43
CA LYS A 103 -21.55 14.61 -34.40
C LYS A 103 -20.48 13.80 -33.67
N THR A 104 -19.57 13.15 -34.39
CA THR A 104 -18.46 12.39 -33.77
C THR A 104 -17.51 13.29 -33.00
N SER A 105 -17.26 14.53 -33.43
CA SER A 105 -16.46 15.48 -32.65
C SER A 105 -17.12 15.82 -31.30
N SER A 106 -18.44 16.00 -31.26
CA SER A 106 -19.16 16.24 -30.00
C SER A 106 -19.16 15.03 -29.08
N GLU A 107 -19.37 13.82 -29.63
CA GLU A 107 -19.32 12.57 -28.88
C GLU A 107 -17.91 12.26 -28.36
N VAL A 108 -16.87 12.56 -29.14
CA VAL A 108 -15.46 12.41 -28.73
C VAL A 108 -15.15 13.37 -27.59
N LYS A 109 -15.53 14.64 -27.68
CA LYS A 109 -15.33 15.62 -26.59
C LYS A 109 -16.04 15.19 -25.30
N GLN A 110 -17.25 14.65 -25.41
CA GLN A 110 -17.98 14.13 -24.25
C GLN A 110 -17.24 12.93 -23.63
N LYS A 111 -16.82 11.95 -24.44
CA LYS A 111 -16.06 10.80 -23.97
C LYS A 111 -14.70 11.19 -23.39
N GLU A 112 -14.01 12.18 -23.96
CA GLU A 112 -12.76 12.72 -23.42
C GLU A 112 -12.99 13.36 -22.05
N ASN A 113 -14.06 14.15 -21.89
CA ASN A 113 -14.41 14.74 -20.61
C ASN A 113 -14.76 13.67 -19.56
N ASP A 114 -15.51 12.63 -19.96
CA ASP A 114 -15.83 11.49 -19.10
C ASP A 114 -14.55 10.73 -18.68
N ILE A 115 -13.61 10.51 -19.60
CA ILE A 115 -12.31 9.89 -19.31
C ILE A 115 -11.52 10.76 -18.32
N VAL A 116 -11.49 12.08 -18.51
CA VAL A 116 -10.81 13.01 -17.60
C VAL A 116 -11.45 12.95 -16.20
N GLN A 117 -12.79 12.96 -16.11
CA GLN A 117 -13.47 12.83 -14.81
C GLN A 117 -13.18 11.49 -14.13
N ILE A 118 -13.22 10.37 -14.87
CA ILE A 118 -12.87 9.06 -14.34
C ILE A 118 -11.41 9.06 -13.85
N LYS A 119 -10.49 9.68 -14.60
CA LYS A 119 -9.09 9.81 -14.20
C LYS A 119 -8.91 10.61 -12.92
N MET A 120 -9.66 11.71 -12.75
CA MET A 120 -9.66 12.48 -11.50
C MET A 120 -10.22 11.66 -10.33
N LYS A 121 -11.33 10.92 -10.53
CA LYS A 121 -11.87 10.01 -9.51
C LYS A 121 -10.88 8.92 -9.11
N ILE A 122 -10.18 8.32 -10.08
CA ILE A 122 -9.12 7.33 -9.81
C ILE A 122 -7.97 7.95 -9.01
N GLN A 123 -7.53 9.16 -9.36
CA GLN A 123 -6.49 9.87 -8.60
C GLN A 123 -6.94 10.17 -7.17
N GLN A 124 -8.18 10.62 -6.98
CA GLN A 124 -8.74 10.86 -5.66
C GLN A 124 -8.80 9.57 -4.82
N MET A 125 -9.32 8.47 -5.38
CA MET A 125 -9.35 7.17 -4.70
C MET A 125 -7.94 6.66 -4.37
N ASN A 126 -6.96 6.89 -5.25
CA ASN A 126 -5.57 6.52 -4.97
C ASN A 126 -4.98 7.33 -3.81
N LEU A 127 -5.27 8.64 -3.72
CA LEU A 127 -4.87 9.46 -2.58
C LEU A 127 -5.53 8.99 -1.28
N GLU A 128 -6.83 8.65 -1.33
CA GLU A 128 -7.56 8.09 -0.19
C GLU A 128 -6.98 6.73 0.23
N LEU A 129 -6.65 5.85 -0.71
CA LEU A 129 -5.99 4.55 -0.45
C LEU A 129 -4.63 4.71 0.22
N VAL A 130 -3.81 5.67 -0.23
CA VAL A 130 -2.52 5.98 0.41
C VAL A 130 -2.76 6.44 1.85
N SER A 131 -3.73 7.33 2.08
CA SER A 131 -4.08 7.81 3.42
C SER A 131 -4.60 6.69 4.34
N ILE A 132 -5.40 5.76 3.80
CA ILE A 132 -5.94 4.62 4.53
C ILE A 132 -4.83 3.64 4.88
N ASN A 133 -3.92 3.35 3.94
CA ASN A 133 -2.76 2.50 4.21
C ASN A 133 -1.87 3.10 5.30
N GLN A 134 -1.61 4.40 5.25
CA GLN A 134 -0.85 5.08 6.30
C GLN A 134 -1.55 4.96 7.68
N LYS A 135 -2.87 5.21 7.75
CA LYS A 135 -3.65 5.02 8.99
C LYS A 135 -3.61 3.58 9.49
N ARG A 136 -3.65 2.59 8.58
CA ARG A 136 -3.57 1.17 8.93
C ARG A 136 -2.20 0.80 9.48
N ASP A 137 -1.12 1.34 8.91
CA ASP A 137 0.24 1.10 9.39
C ASP A 137 0.47 1.75 10.76
N GLU A 138 -0.05 2.97 10.98
CA GLU A 138 -0.07 3.63 12.30
C GLU A 138 -0.85 2.82 13.34
N LEU A 139 -2.02 2.29 12.96
CA LEU A 139 -2.86 1.49 13.85
C LEU A 139 -2.19 0.15 14.19
N THR A 140 -1.52 -0.48 13.22
CA THR A 140 -0.75 -1.71 13.41
C THR A 140 0.41 -1.46 14.36
N GLN A 141 1.15 -0.35 14.18
CA GLN A 141 2.24 0.03 15.09
C GLN A 141 1.73 0.31 16.51
N LYS A 142 0.58 0.99 16.67
CA LYS A 142 -0.05 1.22 17.97
C LYS A 142 -0.47 -0.10 18.64
N LYS A 143 -1.02 -1.04 17.88
CA LYS A 143 -1.40 -2.37 18.36
C LYS A 143 -0.17 -3.14 18.86
N ASP A 144 0.93 -3.13 18.12
CA ASP A 144 2.17 -3.81 18.53
C ASP A 144 2.78 -3.18 19.80
N LYS A 145 2.78 -1.85 19.90
CA LYS A 145 3.21 -1.14 21.12
C LYS A 145 2.32 -1.48 22.32
N SER A 146 1.00 -1.51 22.12
CA SER A 146 0.05 -1.89 23.18
C SER A 146 0.21 -3.34 23.60
N ALA A 147 0.45 -4.26 22.66
CA ALA A 147 0.70 -5.66 22.97
C ALA A 147 1.99 -5.84 23.77
N LYS A 148 3.08 -5.16 23.38
CA LYS A 148 4.35 -5.15 24.13
C LYS A 148 4.17 -4.61 25.55
N ALA A 149 3.49 -3.47 25.71
CA ALA A 149 3.19 -2.93 27.03
C ALA A 149 2.32 -3.87 27.89
N THR A 150 1.38 -4.60 27.26
CA THR A 150 0.57 -5.61 27.95
C THR A 150 1.41 -6.80 28.39
N THR A 151 2.34 -7.27 27.54
CA THR A 151 3.25 -8.36 27.93
C THR A 151 4.24 -7.94 29.02
N GLU A 152 4.76 -6.72 28.98
CA GLU A 152 5.65 -6.18 30.01
C GLU A 152 4.93 -6.04 31.35
N THR A 153 3.72 -5.47 31.36
CA THR A 153 2.90 -5.36 32.58
C THR A 153 2.51 -6.72 33.13
N TYR A 154 2.19 -7.70 32.27
CA TYR A 154 1.94 -9.08 32.70
C TYR A 154 3.16 -9.72 33.35
N ASN A 155 4.35 -9.57 32.75
CA ASN A 155 5.60 -10.08 33.31
C ASN A 155 5.93 -9.41 34.66
N SER A 156 5.77 -8.09 34.76
CA SER A 156 5.95 -7.36 36.02
C SER A 156 4.98 -7.83 37.10
N LEU A 157 3.72 -8.09 36.74
CA LEU A 157 2.70 -8.59 37.66
C LEU A 157 3.00 -10.03 38.11
N GLN A 158 3.52 -10.86 37.21
CA GLN A 158 3.96 -12.22 37.55
C GLN A 158 5.13 -12.18 38.55
N THR A 159 6.15 -11.35 38.30
CA THR A 159 7.28 -11.15 39.21
C THR A 159 6.82 -10.64 40.58
N CYS A 160 5.95 -9.63 40.61
CA CYS A 160 5.39 -9.08 41.85
C CYS A 160 4.65 -10.14 42.68
N ASN A 161 3.86 -11.01 42.04
CA ASN A 161 3.21 -12.12 42.75
C ASN A 161 4.20 -13.15 43.27
N ALA A 162 5.24 -13.49 42.51
CA ALA A 162 6.28 -14.40 42.98
C ALA A 162 7.00 -13.83 44.21
N GLU A 163 7.41 -12.56 44.15
CA GLU A 163 8.04 -11.85 45.28
C GLU A 163 7.11 -11.80 46.50
N LYS A 164 5.81 -11.57 46.31
CA LYS A 164 4.82 -11.62 47.40
C LYS A 164 4.79 -13.00 48.06
N THR A 165 4.76 -14.09 47.29
CA THR A 165 4.77 -15.45 47.88
C THR A 165 6.08 -15.75 48.62
N GLU A 166 7.21 -15.26 48.13
CA GLU A 166 8.50 -15.42 48.81
C GLU A 166 8.56 -14.60 50.11
N ALA A 167 8.04 -13.37 50.10
CA ALA A 167 7.94 -12.53 51.29
C ALA A 167 7.00 -13.14 52.33
N GLU A 168 5.87 -13.72 51.93
CA GLU A 168 4.96 -14.42 52.83
C GLU A 168 5.61 -15.67 53.46
N LYS A 169 6.35 -16.47 52.67
CA LYS A 169 7.13 -17.59 53.21
C LYS A 169 8.21 -17.14 54.19
N LYS A 170 8.98 -16.11 53.83
CA LYS A 170 9.99 -15.52 54.74
C LYS A 170 9.35 -15.01 56.03
N LYS A 171 8.15 -14.44 55.96
CA LYS A 171 7.41 -13.99 57.13
C LYS A 171 6.93 -15.16 57.99
N SER A 172 6.43 -16.24 57.40
CA SER A 172 6.05 -17.44 58.17
C SER A 172 7.26 -18.08 58.83
N ASP A 173 8.38 -18.18 58.12
CA ASP A 173 9.61 -18.77 58.64
C ASP A 173 10.22 -17.92 59.76
N ALA A 174 10.23 -16.59 59.59
CA ALA A 174 10.64 -15.67 60.64
C ALA A 174 9.71 -15.76 61.87
N SER A 175 8.40 -15.88 61.67
CA SER A 175 7.44 -16.06 62.77
C SER A 175 7.66 -17.39 63.50
N ALA A 176 7.93 -18.47 62.78
CA ALA A 176 8.22 -19.78 63.36
C ALA A 176 9.55 -19.78 64.13
N ALA A 177 10.58 -19.14 63.59
CA ALA A 177 11.86 -18.97 64.27
C ALA A 177 11.70 -18.11 65.54
N LEU A 178 10.92 -17.03 65.47
CA LEU A 178 10.66 -16.16 66.62
C LEU A 178 9.87 -16.88 67.72
N GLN A 179 8.95 -17.78 67.35
CA GLN A 179 8.25 -18.61 68.32
C GLN A 179 9.21 -19.61 68.99
N LYS A 180 10.07 -20.30 68.21
CA LYS A 180 11.08 -21.20 68.78
C LYS A 180 12.01 -20.50 69.77
N VAL A 181 12.51 -19.31 69.42
CA VAL A 181 13.37 -18.53 70.32
C VAL A 181 12.65 -18.16 71.62
N LYS A 182 11.36 -17.80 71.57
CA LYS A 182 10.57 -17.53 72.78
C LYS A 182 10.37 -18.79 73.63
N ASP A 183 10.10 -19.93 72.99
CA ASP A 183 9.92 -21.20 73.69
C ASP A 183 11.24 -21.65 74.35
N ASP A 184 12.37 -21.51 73.64
CA ASP A 184 13.71 -21.80 74.16
C ASP A 184 14.10 -20.86 75.31
N GLU A 185 13.83 -19.56 75.19
CA GLU A 185 14.05 -18.58 76.27
C GLU A 185 13.21 -18.92 77.51
N GLY A 186 11.94 -19.29 77.32
CA GLY A 186 11.04 -19.70 78.40
C GLY A 186 11.50 -20.99 79.09
N ALA A 187 11.97 -21.98 78.32
CA ALA A 187 12.53 -23.22 78.86
C ALA A 187 13.84 -22.98 79.61
N ALA A 188 14.73 -22.13 79.08
CA ALA A 188 15.99 -21.76 79.72
C ALA A 188 15.75 -21.01 81.04
N LYS A 189 14.82 -20.06 81.08
CA LYS A 189 14.42 -19.34 82.31
C LYS A 189 13.92 -20.30 83.39
N ARG A 190 13.03 -21.23 83.05
CA ARG A 190 12.52 -22.22 84.01
C ARG A 190 13.63 -23.13 84.56
N LYS A 191 14.55 -23.57 83.71
CA LYS A 191 15.72 -24.36 84.16
C LYS A 191 16.61 -23.54 85.09
N ALA A 192 16.92 -22.31 84.74
CA ALA A 192 17.72 -21.42 85.58
C ALA A 192 17.02 -21.15 86.93
N GLU A 193 15.71 -20.91 86.95
CA GLU A 193 14.94 -20.74 88.19
C GLU A 193 14.98 -22.00 89.07
N GLN A 194 14.83 -23.19 88.49
CA GLN A 194 14.95 -24.46 89.21
C GLN A 194 16.35 -24.67 89.79
N GLU A 195 17.40 -24.43 89.01
CA GLU A 195 18.79 -24.53 89.47
C GLU A 195 19.09 -23.52 90.58
N ILE A 196 18.57 -22.28 90.48
CA ILE A 196 18.71 -21.27 91.53
C ILE A 196 18.01 -21.72 92.82
N GLU A 197 16.79 -22.26 92.75
CA GLU A 197 16.10 -22.77 93.94
C GLU A 197 16.82 -23.96 94.58
N GLU A 198 17.37 -24.86 93.77
CA GLU A 198 18.13 -26.01 94.25
C GLU A 198 19.46 -25.58 94.89
N LEU A 199 20.19 -24.67 94.26
CA LEU A 199 21.40 -24.06 94.84
C LEU A 199 21.09 -23.34 96.15
N LYS A 200 19.98 -22.61 96.23
CA LYS A 200 19.55 -21.96 97.47
C LYS A 200 19.31 -22.96 98.60
N LYS A 201 18.69 -24.11 98.31
CA LYS A 201 18.53 -25.20 99.29
C LYS A 201 19.87 -25.80 99.72
N GLN A 202 20.77 -26.06 98.77
CA GLN A 202 22.12 -26.56 99.10
C GLN A 202 22.91 -25.60 99.98
N ILE A 203 22.85 -24.29 99.71
CA ILE A 203 23.52 -23.27 100.53
C ILE A 203 22.94 -23.26 101.94
N LEU A 204 21.61 -23.26 102.10
CA LEU A 204 20.99 -23.32 103.41
C LEU A 204 21.35 -24.58 104.20
N GLU A 205 21.40 -25.74 103.55
CA GLU A 205 21.80 -27.00 104.19
C GLU A 205 23.27 -26.97 104.62
N ARG A 206 24.16 -26.43 103.76
CA ARG A 206 25.58 -26.23 104.07
C ARG A 206 25.78 -25.25 105.23
N ASP A 207 25.10 -24.12 105.21
CA ASP A 207 25.20 -23.08 106.25
C ASP A 207 24.73 -23.64 107.60
N LYS A 208 23.64 -24.42 107.61
CA LYS A 208 23.16 -25.12 108.81
C LYS A 208 24.17 -26.13 109.33
N ALA A 209 24.82 -26.89 108.44
CA ALA A 209 25.87 -27.83 108.83
C ALA A 209 27.10 -27.11 109.42
N LEU A 210 27.50 -25.97 108.84
CA LEU A 210 28.59 -25.14 109.35
C LEU A 210 28.27 -24.56 110.74
N CYS A 211 27.02 -24.18 111.00
CA CYS A 211 26.58 -23.67 112.30
C CYS A 211 26.70 -24.66 113.47
N VAL A 212 26.87 -25.95 113.22
CA VAL A 212 27.19 -26.96 114.26
C VAL A 212 28.63 -26.80 114.78
N PHE A 213 29.53 -26.29 113.94
CA PHE A 213 30.96 -26.14 114.25
C PHE A 213 31.33 -24.71 114.68
N VAL A 214 30.42 -23.74 114.53
CA VAL A 214 30.64 -22.34 114.93
C VAL A 214 30.38 -22.18 116.43
N ASP A 215 31.33 -21.58 117.13
CA ASP A 215 31.20 -21.25 118.55
C ASP A 215 30.15 -20.15 118.76
N GLN A 216 28.99 -20.54 119.29
CA GLN A 216 27.83 -19.66 119.50
C GLN A 216 28.00 -18.70 120.67
N THR A 217 29.12 -18.76 121.40
CA THR A 217 29.46 -17.79 122.46
C THR A 217 30.02 -16.48 121.91
N ILE A 218 30.58 -16.51 120.68
CA ILE A 218 31.13 -15.36 119.97
C ILE A 218 30.05 -14.65 119.16
N ASP A 219 29.99 -13.31 119.25
CA ASP A 219 28.92 -12.52 118.66
C ASP A 219 28.85 -12.61 117.12
N GLU A 220 30.00 -12.77 116.46
CA GLU A 220 30.06 -12.98 115.01
C GLU A 220 29.52 -14.35 114.58
N GLY A 221 29.74 -15.40 115.37
CA GLY A 221 29.19 -16.73 115.14
C GLY A 221 27.67 -16.78 115.27
N ARG A 222 27.11 -16.05 116.25
CA ARG A 222 25.65 -15.87 116.38
C ARG A 222 25.02 -15.16 115.19
N LYS A 223 25.66 -14.10 114.68
CA LYS A 223 25.17 -13.33 113.52
C LYS A 223 25.18 -14.15 112.23
N LEU A 224 26.23 -14.95 112.00
CA LEU A 224 26.34 -15.82 110.82
C LEU A 224 25.26 -16.91 110.79
N CYS A 225 24.85 -17.42 111.96
CA CYS A 225 23.84 -18.47 112.07
C CYS A 225 22.40 -17.96 112.25
N GLY A 226 22.17 -16.64 112.21
CA GLY A 226 20.83 -16.04 112.32
C GLY A 226 20.12 -16.27 113.65
N ILE A 227 20.85 -16.59 114.73
CA ILE A 227 20.28 -16.86 116.05
C ILE A 227 20.06 -15.51 116.76
N ALA A 228 18.81 -15.01 116.71
CA ALA A 228 18.46 -13.69 117.24
C ALA A 228 18.27 -13.64 118.78
N VAL A 229 18.30 -14.78 119.49
CA VAL A 229 18.08 -14.80 120.95
C VAL A 229 18.92 -15.90 121.60
N ALA A 230 19.70 -15.53 122.61
CA ALA A 230 20.42 -16.46 123.49
C ALA A 230 19.43 -17.20 124.40
N PRO A 231 19.46 -18.54 124.50
CA PRO A 231 18.80 -19.24 125.60
C PRO A 231 19.57 -18.92 126.90
N LYS A 232 18.83 -18.49 127.93
CA LYS A 232 19.33 -18.26 129.30
C LYS A 232 19.81 -19.57 129.94
#